data_AF-A0A0F9YN81-F1
#
_entry.id   AF-A0A0F9YN81-F1
#
_cell.length_a   1.000
_cell.length_b   1.000
_cell.length_c   1.000
_cell.angle_alpha   90.00
_cell.angle_beta   90.00
_cell.angle_gamma   90.00
#
_symmetry.space_group_name_H-M   'P 1'
#
loop_
_entity.id
_entity.type
_entity.pdbx_description
1 polymer ?
#
loop_
_entity_poly.entity_id
_entity_poly.type
_entity_poly.pdbx_seq_one_letter_code
_entity_poly.pdbx_strand_id
1 'polypeptide(L)' 'MKTFIKLHEDILTKVKFFSKQLKLKLRKSTIRPLAIKGEETIALSVFKQNAGIGTKKKIFEIF' A
#
# COMPACT_ATOMS: atom_id res chain seq x y z
N MET A 1 1.80 -21.33 -10.21
CA MET A 1 3.00 -20.59 -9.77
C MET A 1 2.57 -19.21 -9.29
N LYS A 2 2.75 -18.88 -8.01
CA LYS A 2 2.63 -17.49 -7.55
C LYS A 2 3.93 -16.79 -7.94
N THR A 3 3.89 -15.93 -8.95
CA THR A 3 5.00 -15.05 -9.30
C THR A 3 5.09 -13.99 -8.20
N PHE A 4 5.88 -14.27 -7.17
CA PHE A 4 6.21 -13.30 -6.14
C PHE A 4 7.14 -12.26 -6.75
N ILE A 5 6.63 -11.05 -6.94
CA ILE A 5 7.46 -9.92 -7.36
C ILE A 5 8.26 -9.50 -6.14
N LYS A 6 9.52 -9.98 -6.04
CA LYS A 6 10.42 -9.73 -4.90
C LYS A 6 10.46 -8.26 -4.49
N LEU A 7 10.45 -7.35 -5.48
CA LEU A 7 10.39 -5.91 -5.26
C LEU A 7 9.16 -5.46 -4.43
N HIS A 8 7.97 -6.00 -4.73
CA HIS A 8 6.75 -5.65 -4.00
C HIS A 8 6.81 -6.17 -2.56
N GLU A 9 7.38 -7.34 -2.32
CA GLU A 9 7.53 -7.92 -0.98
C GLU A 9 8.52 -7.13 -0.12
N ASP A 10 9.63 -6.69 -0.71
CA ASP A 10 10.60 -5.80 -0.05
C ASP A 10 9.97 -4.45 0.31
N ILE A 11 9.18 -3.87 -0.60
CA ILE A 11 8.41 -2.64 -0.35
C ILE A 11 7.40 -2.86 0.77
N LEU A 12 6.63 -3.95 0.74
CA LEU A 12 5.64 -4.26 1.76
C LEU A 12 6.28 -4.41 3.14
N THR A 13 7.46 -5.04 3.21
CA THR A 13 8.22 -5.22 4.45
C THR A 13 8.64 -3.86 5.03
N LYS A 14 9.15 -2.95 4.19
CA LYS A 14 9.49 -1.59 4.62
C LYS A 14 8.25 -0.80 5.07
N VAL A 15 7.15 -0.88 4.32
CA VAL A 15 5.90 -0.20 4.66
C VAL A 15 5.36 -0.69 6.00
N LYS A 16 5.37 -2.00 6.26
CA LYS A 16 4.97 -2.58 7.55
C LYS A 16 5.85 -2.11 8.70
N PHE A 17 7.17 -2.07 8.48
CA PHE A 17 8.12 -1.60 9.48
C PHE A 17 7.80 -0.15 9.90
N PHE A 18 7.66 0.77 8.94
CA PHE A 18 7.35 2.17 9.23
C PHE A 18 5.93 2.37 9.77
N SER A 19 4.95 1.61 9.26
CA SER A 19 3.58 1.60 9.77
C SER A 19 3.55 1.29 11.27
N LYS A 20 4.31 0.26 11.69
CA LYS A 20 4.44 -0.14 13.09
C LYS A 20 5.18 0.91 13.92
N GLN A 21 6.32 1.42 13.43
CA GLN A 21 7.12 2.42 14.14
C GLN A 21 6.35 3.72 14.38
N LEU A 22 5.62 4.19 13.37
CA LEU A 22 4.82 5.41 13.43
C LEU A 22 3.44 5.21 14.07
N LYS A 23 3.10 3.97 14.45
CA LYS A 23 1.78 3.57 14.95
C LYS A 23 0.64 4.06 14.03
N LEU A 24 0.87 3.99 12.72
CA LEU A 24 -0.05 4.49 11.71
C LEU A 24 -1.36 3.70 11.75
N LYS A 25 -2.46 4.41 12.03
CA LYS A 25 -3.81 3.84 11.99
C LYS A 25 -4.49 4.27 10.69
N LEU A 26 -4.26 3.51 9.63
CA LEU A 26 -4.91 3.74 8.35
C LEU A 26 -6.38 3.35 8.45
N ARG A 27 -7.25 4.35 8.56
CA ARG A 27 -8.69 4.21 8.42
C ARG A 27 -9.06 4.74 7.05
N LYS A 28 -9.85 3.99 6.30
CA LYS A 28 -10.38 4.46 5.02
C LYS A 28 -11.32 5.66 5.24
N SER A 29 -11.35 6.57 4.29
CA SER A 29 -12.28 7.70 4.26
C SER A 29 -13.72 7.28 3.93
N THR A 30 -13.93 6.10 3.34
CA THR A 30 -15.22 5.63 2.81
C THR A 30 -15.86 4.51 3.63
N ILE A 31 -17.18 4.38 3.55
CA ILE A 31 -17.97 3.41 4.35
C ILE A 31 -17.72 1.95 3.93
N ARG A 32 -17.34 1.68 2.68
CA ARG A 32 -17.15 0.31 2.15
C ARG A 32 -15.76 -0.27 2.45
N PRO A 33 -15.63 -1.49 3.00
CA PRO A 33 -14.32 -2.05 3.33
C PRO A 33 -13.46 -2.22 2.07
N LEU A 34 -12.17 -1.90 2.18
CA LEU A 34 -11.21 -2.17 1.11
C LEU A 34 -10.96 -3.68 1.03
N ALA A 35 -10.74 -4.18 -0.18
CA ALA A 35 -10.40 -5.58 -0.40
C ALA A 35 -9.01 -5.96 0.12
N ILE A 36 -8.14 -4.97 0.32
CA ILE A 36 -6.75 -5.13 0.79
C ILE A 36 -6.50 -4.21 1.98
N LYS A 37 -5.51 -4.56 2.81
CA LYS A 37 -5.16 -3.76 3.99
C LYS A 37 -4.57 -2.41 3.60
N GLY A 38 -4.57 -1.45 4.53
CA GLY A 38 -4.00 -0.13 4.29
C GLY A 38 -2.52 -0.16 3.90
N GLU A 39 -1.74 -0.97 4.61
CA GLU A 39 -0.32 -1.19 4.34
C GLU A 39 -0.07 -1.78 2.95
N GLU A 40 -0.91 -2.74 2.54
CA GLU A 40 -0.84 -3.36 1.22
C GLU A 40 -1.23 -2.36 0.12
N THR A 41 -2.18 -1.47 0.40
CA THR A 41 -2.58 -0.40 -0.52
C THR A 41 -1.44 0.60 -0.73
N ILE A 42 -0.75 0.99 0.35
CA ILE A 42 0.43 1.85 0.28
C ILE A 42 1.55 1.16 -0.49
N ALA A 43 1.88 -0.09 -0.14
CA ALA A 43 2.91 -0.86 -0.83
C ALA A 43 2.64 -0.98 -2.34
N LEU A 44 1.39 -1.27 -2.71
CA LEU A 44 0.96 -1.35 -4.11
C LEU A 44 1.10 0.00 -4.83
N SER A 45 0.78 1.11 -4.16
CA SER A 45 0.90 2.45 -4.76
C SER A 45 2.37 2.83 -5.00
N VAL A 46 3.27 2.54 -4.05
CA VAL A 46 4.71 2.80 -4.17
C VAL A 46 5.31 1.94 -5.29
N PHE A 47 4.93 0.66 -5.35
CA PHE A 47 5.33 -0.22 -6.43
C PHE A 47 4.89 0.31 -7.81
N LYS A 48 3.63 0.76 -7.93
CA LYS A 48 3.11 1.33 -9.17
C LYS A 48 3.84 2.61 -9.57
N GLN A 49 4.11 3.51 -8.63
CA GLN A 49 4.90 4.73 -8.88
C GLN A 49 6.31 4.38 -9.37
N ASN A 50 6.99 3.44 -8.72
CA ASN A 50 8.32 3.00 -9.12
C ASN A 50 8.34 2.34 -10.51
N ALA A 51 7.26 1.67 -10.89
CA ALA A 51 7.09 1.04 -12.21
C ALA A 51 6.54 1.99 -13.29
N GLY A 52 6.33 3.28 -12.99
CA GLY A 52 5.74 4.24 -13.93
C GLY A 52 4.25 3.99 -14.24
N ILE A 53 3.56 3.18 -13.43
CA ILE A 53 2.14 2.85 -13.59
C ILE A 53 1.31 3.94 -12.93
N GLY A 54 0.56 4.69 -13.73
CA GLY A 54 -0.32 5.75 -13.24
C GLY A 54 -1.36 5.26 -12.22
N THR A 55 -1.41 5.92 -11.06
CA THR A 55 -2.43 5.70 -10.04
C THR A 55 -3.54 6.73 -10.18
N LYS A 56 -4.80 6.30 -10.36
CA LYS A 56 -5.95 7.20 -10.56
C LYS A 56 -6.31 8.06 -9.34
N LYS A 57 -6.02 7.59 -8.12
CA LYS A 57 -6.35 8.25 -6.85
C LYS A 57 -5.11 8.38 -5.99
N LYS A 58 -5.01 9.49 -5.24
CA LYS A 58 -3.94 9.67 -4.26
C LYS A 58 -4.22 8.78 -3.05
N ILE A 59 -3.18 8.22 -2.43
CA ILE A 59 -3.31 7.44 -1.18
C ILE A 59 -4.08 8.25 -0.13
N PHE A 60 -3.80 9.55 -0.05
CA PHE A 60 -4.44 10.51 0.86
C PHE A 60 -5.97 10.62 0.65
N GLU A 61 -6.49 10.33 -0.54
CA GLU A 61 -7.95 10.35 -0.77
C GLU A 61 -8.61 9.04 -0.30
N ILE A 62 -7.82 7.98 -0.11
CA ILE A 62 -8.29 6.64 0.27
C ILE A 62 -8.39 6.49 1.79
N PHE A 63 -7.45 7.08 2.54
CA PHE A 63 -7.35 7.00 4.00
C PHE A 63 -7.51 8.38 4.63
#